data_AF-A0A7S3GM22-F1
#
_entry.id   AF-A0A7S3GM22-F1
#
_cell.length_a   1.000
_cell.length_b   1.000
_cell.length_c   1.000
_cell.angle_alpha   90.00
_cell.angle_beta   90.00
_cell.angle_gamma   90.00
#
_symmetry.space_group_name_H-M   'P 1'
#
loop_
_entity.id
_entity.type
_entity.pdbx_description
1 polymer ?
#
loop_
_entity_poly.entity_id
_entity_poly.type
_entity_poly.pdbx_seq_one_letter_code
_entity_poly.pdbx_strand_id
1 'polypeptide(L)'
;MDASIESLEAERKKISALLSSLHAERKTLSEALTDSELKKRIEGLNEEVNRMSKRVSTIEGGTELASKEEIQQASKNFDKYAKVWVDRKRKCMDAVEQIGEGMEKKTLVVMVRTLLWLAATLSVN
;
A
#
# COMPACT_ATOMS: atom_id res chain seq x y z
N MET A 1 60.56 48.08 33.83
CA MET A 1 60.34 47.71 32.42
C MET A 1 59.78 46.29 32.33
N ASP A 2 60.43 45.31 32.96
CA ASP A 2 60.04 43.88 32.88
C ASP A 2 58.62 43.58 33.39
N ALA A 3 58.20 44.18 34.52
CA ALA A 3 56.83 44.01 35.04
C ALA A 3 55.74 44.50 34.07
N SER A 4 56.04 45.52 33.24
CA SER A 4 55.09 46.01 32.24
C SER A 4 55.03 45.08 31.03
N ILE A 5 56.14 44.42 30.69
CA ILE A 5 56.21 43.42 29.62
C ILE A 5 55.43 42.18 30.04
N GLU A 6 55.61 41.69 31.28
CA GLU A 6 54.86 40.56 31.82
C GLU A 6 53.35 40.81 31.86
N SER A 7 52.93 42.02 32.27
CA SER A 7 51.51 42.41 32.27
C SER A 7 50.92 42.37 30.85
N LEU A 8 51.64 42.92 29.87
CA LEU A 8 51.19 42.94 28.47
C LEU A 8 51.16 41.53 27.87
N GLU A 9 52.09 40.65 28.23
CA GLU A 9 52.07 39.25 27.79
C GLU A 9 50.91 38.46 28.39
N ALA A 10 50.57 38.70 29.66
CA ALA A 10 49.41 38.10 30.31
C ALA A 10 48.11 38.55 29.64
N GLU A 11 47.99 39.85 29.33
CA GLU A 11 46.83 40.41 28.63
C GLU A 11 46.73 39.87 27.19
N ARG A 12 47.84 39.79 26.47
CA ARG A 12 47.91 39.17 25.14
C ARG A 12 47.44 37.71 25.18
N LYS A 13 47.88 36.92 26.16
CA LYS A 13 47.44 35.52 26.32
C LYS A 13 45.93 35.43 26.60
N LYS A 14 45.40 36.32 27.45
CA LYS A 14 43.97 36.36 27.76
C LYS A 14 43.12 36.72 26.54
N ILE A 15 43.53 37.74 25.79
CA ILE A 15 42.86 38.16 24.56
C ILE A 15 42.94 37.05 23.49
N SER A 16 44.09 36.39 23.35
CA SER A 16 44.25 35.26 22.43
C SER A 16 43.32 34.09 22.76
N ALA A 17 43.15 33.77 24.04
CA ALA A 17 42.24 32.72 24.49
C ALA A 17 40.77 33.09 24.20
N LEU A 18 40.38 34.33 24.49
CA LEU A 18 39.03 34.85 24.18
C LEU A 18 38.72 34.85 22.68
N LEU A 19 39.71 35.22 21.85
CA LEU A 19 39.55 35.17 20.40
C LEU A 19 39.33 33.75 19.90
N SER A 20 40.05 32.77 20.46
CA SER A 20 39.88 31.37 20.09
C SER A 20 38.50 30.84 20.49
N SER A 21 38.01 31.17 21.70
CA SER A 21 36.68 30.74 22.15
C SER A 21 35.56 31.38 21.33
N LEU A 22 35.64 32.69 21.06
CA LEU A 22 34.65 33.40 20.24
C LEU A 22 34.64 32.90 18.80
N HIS A 23 35.80 32.53 18.25
CA HIS A 23 35.86 31.93 16.91
C HIS A 23 35.20 30.56 16.86
N ALA A 24 35.37 29.73 17.90
CA ALA A 24 34.69 28.44 18.02
C ALA A 24 33.17 28.63 18.13
N GLU A 25 32.70 29.55 18.98
CA GLU A 25 31.29 29.86 19.17
C GLU A 25 30.65 30.40 17.87
N ARG A 26 31.34 31.31 17.17
CA ARG A 26 30.89 31.80 15.86
C ARG A 26 30.74 30.68 14.84
N LYS A 27 31.70 29.74 14.81
CA LYS A 27 31.65 28.59 13.90
C LYS A 27 30.44 27.72 14.20
N THR A 28 30.22 27.37 15.46
CA THR A 28 29.06 26.57 15.90
C THR A 28 27.74 27.25 15.55
N LEU A 29 27.61 28.56 15.80
CA LEU A 29 26.40 29.31 15.45
C LEU A 29 26.21 29.44 13.93
N SER A 30 27.29 29.52 13.14
CA SER A 30 27.19 29.57 11.67
C SER A 30 26.85 28.23 11.03
N GLU A 31 27.15 27.11 11.71
CA GLU A 31 26.81 25.75 11.26
C GLU A 31 25.39 25.34 11.69
N ALA A 32 24.83 26.01 12.70
CA ALA A 32 23.44 25.82 13.09
C ALA A 32 22.49 26.38 12.03
N LEU A 33 21.39 25.65 11.75
CA LEU A 33 20.32 26.19 10.92
C LEU A 33 19.81 27.50 11.52
N THR A 34 19.56 28.47 10.66
CA THR A 34 18.89 29.70 11.07
C THR A 34 17.44 29.41 11.48
N ASP A 35 16.88 30.24 12.36
CA ASP A 35 15.46 30.16 12.75
C ASP A 35 14.50 30.17 11.54
N SER A 36 14.90 30.85 10.46
CA SER A 36 14.16 30.90 9.19
C SER A 36 14.13 29.55 8.48
N GLU A 37 15.27 28.85 8.42
CA GLU A 37 15.36 27.53 7.81
C GLU A 37 14.64 26.47 8.64
N LEU A 38 14.70 26.58 9.98
CA LEU A 38 13.92 25.72 10.89
C LEU A 38 12.42 25.91 10.68
N LYS A 39 11.94 27.15 10.57
CA LYS A 39 10.53 27.45 10.27
C LYS A 39 10.08 26.85 8.94
N LYS A 40 10.86 27.05 7.87
CA LYS A 40 10.57 26.43 6.57
C LYS A 40 10.49 24.91 6.64
N ARG A 41 11.37 24.28 7.44
CA ARG A 41 11.36 22.83 7.61
C ARG A 41 10.15 22.34 8.38
N ILE A 42 9.72 23.07 9.42
CA ILE A 42 8.50 22.77 10.16
C ILE A 42 7.27 22.89 9.25
N GLU A 43 7.20 23.96 8.45
CA GLU A 43 6.11 24.15 7.47
C GLU A 43 6.04 23.00 6.47
N GLY A 44 7.18 22.63 5.85
CA GLY A 44 7.22 21.51 4.91
C GLY A 44 6.83 20.16 5.53
N LEU A 45 7.25 19.90 6.77
CA LEU A 45 6.85 18.69 7.49
C LEU A 45 5.35 18.69 7.79
N ASN A 46 4.76 19.81 8.19
CA ASN A 46 3.33 19.93 8.42
C ASN A 46 2.51 19.72 7.15
N GLU A 47 2.96 20.25 6.01
CA GLU A 47 2.34 19.99 4.71
C GLU A 47 2.36 18.51 4.35
N GLU A 48 3.49 17.84 4.58
CA GLU A 48 3.64 16.41 4.34
C GLU A 48 2.74 15.57 5.24
N VAL A 49 2.67 15.88 6.54
CA VAL A 49 1.77 15.22 7.49
C VAL A 49 0.31 15.39 7.03
N ASN A 50 -0.10 16.60 6.67
CA ASN A 50 -1.45 16.88 6.19
C ASN A 50 -1.76 16.11 4.90
N ARG A 51 -0.80 16.04 3.96
CA ARG A 51 -0.95 15.28 2.72
C ARG A 51 -1.12 13.79 3.00
N MET A 52 -0.31 13.23 3.89
CA MET A 52 -0.37 11.81 4.25
C MET A 52 -1.66 11.47 5.01
N SER A 53 -2.08 12.34 5.93
CA SER A 53 -3.35 12.18 6.66
C SER A 53 -4.55 12.19 5.72
N LYS A 54 -4.59 13.10 4.73
CA LYS A 54 -5.63 13.09 3.69
C LYS A 54 -5.65 11.78 2.89
N ARG A 55 -4.48 11.26 2.50
CA ARG A 55 -4.39 9.97 1.78
C ARG A 55 -4.95 8.82 2.61
N VAL A 56 -4.61 8.76 3.89
CA VAL A 56 -5.14 7.73 4.82
C VAL A 56 -6.66 7.87 4.92
N SER A 57 -7.17 9.07 5.16
CA SER A 57 -8.61 9.33 5.23
C SER A 57 -9.35 8.95 3.94
N THR A 58 -8.77 9.20 2.76
CA THR A 58 -9.35 8.75 1.49
C THR A 58 -9.40 7.23 1.38
N ILE A 59 -8.34 6.53 1.80
CA ILE A 59 -8.26 5.07 1.76
C ILE A 59 -9.26 4.44 2.72
N GLU A 60 -9.40 4.99 3.93
CA GLU A 60 -10.31 4.49 4.96
C GLU A 60 -11.77 4.86 4.69
N GLY A 61 -12.04 6.05 4.16
CA GLY A 61 -13.41 6.52 3.92
C GLY A 61 -14.04 6.04 2.60
N GLY A 62 -13.22 5.67 1.61
CA GLY A 62 -13.69 5.26 0.29
C GLY A 62 -13.74 3.75 0.06
N THR A 63 -13.28 2.94 1.01
CA THR A 63 -13.17 1.49 0.83
C THR A 63 -13.51 0.79 2.14
N GLU A 64 -14.64 0.08 2.18
CA GLU A 64 -14.81 -1.01 3.15
C GLU A 64 -13.74 -2.05 2.81
N LEU A 65 -12.57 -1.90 3.42
CA LEU A 65 -11.47 -2.84 3.26
C LEU A 65 -11.92 -4.14 3.92
N ALA A 66 -12.28 -5.12 3.09
CA ALA A 66 -12.53 -6.48 3.56
C ALA A 66 -11.33 -6.91 4.43
N SER A 67 -11.64 -7.42 5.62
CA SER A 67 -10.64 -7.98 6.52
C SER A 67 -9.86 -9.10 5.82
N LYS A 68 -8.65 -9.37 6.29
CA LYS A 68 -7.82 -10.45 5.74
C LYS A 68 -8.55 -11.79 5.82
N GLU A 69 -9.35 -11.97 6.87
CA GLU A 69 -10.19 -13.13 7.13
C GLU A 69 -11.30 -13.27 6.08
N GLU A 70 -11.99 -12.17 5.74
CA GLU A 70 -13.02 -12.16 4.70
C GLU A 70 -12.45 -12.47 3.32
N ILE A 71 -11.29 -11.91 2.98
CA ILE A 71 -10.61 -12.18 1.70
C ILE A 71 -10.21 -13.67 1.62
N GLN A 72 -9.65 -14.23 2.68
CA GLN A 72 -9.30 -15.65 2.73
C GLN A 72 -10.53 -16.55 2.62
N GLN A 73 -11.63 -16.20 3.28
CA GLN A 73 -12.85 -16.98 3.21
C GLN A 73 -13.49 -16.91 1.81
N ALA A 74 -13.49 -15.73 1.18
CA ALA A 74 -13.96 -15.55 -0.20
C ALA A 74 -13.13 -16.39 -1.18
N SER A 75 -11.81 -16.40 -1.05
CA SER A 75 -10.92 -17.24 -1.87
C SER A 75 -11.21 -18.74 -1.69
N LYS A 76 -11.33 -19.22 -0.44
CA LYS A 76 -11.70 -20.62 -0.17
C LYS A 76 -13.07 -21.00 -0.76
N ASN A 77 -14.04 -20.11 -0.65
CA ASN A 77 -15.37 -20.31 -1.20
C ASN A 77 -15.32 -20.38 -2.73
N PHE A 78 -14.59 -19.46 -3.37
CA PHE A 78 -14.39 -19.46 -4.81
C PHE A 78 -13.79 -20.79 -5.27
N ASP A 79 -12.69 -21.24 -4.66
CA ASP A 79 -12.02 -22.49 -5.02
C ASP A 79 -12.95 -23.71 -4.86
N LYS A 80 -13.73 -23.73 -3.77
CA LYS A 80 -14.71 -24.79 -3.53
C LYS A 80 -15.76 -24.83 -4.63
N TYR A 81 -16.37 -23.69 -4.96
CA TYR A 81 -17.42 -23.65 -5.97
C TYR A 81 -16.88 -23.87 -7.39
N ALA A 82 -15.68 -23.39 -7.70
CA ALA A 82 -15.02 -23.64 -8.97
C ALA A 82 -14.77 -25.14 -9.20
N LYS A 83 -14.27 -25.85 -8.18
CA LYS A 83 -14.09 -27.32 -8.26
C LYS A 83 -15.41 -28.05 -8.49
N VAL A 84 -16.43 -27.71 -7.69
CA VAL A 84 -17.77 -28.30 -7.83
C VAL A 84 -18.38 -28.02 -9.21
N TRP A 85 -18.18 -26.81 -9.75
CA TRP A 85 -18.62 -26.45 -11.09
C TRP A 85 -17.94 -27.28 -12.17
N VAL A 86 -16.62 -27.43 -12.13
CA VAL A 86 -15.86 -28.24 -13.09
C VAL A 86 -16.32 -29.70 -13.05
N ASP A 87 -16.51 -30.26 -11.85
CA ASP A 87 -16.99 -31.64 -11.68
C ASP A 87 -18.41 -31.84 -12.22
N ARG A 88 -19.31 -30.90 -11.94
CA ARG A 88 -20.69 -30.93 -12.47
C ARG A 88 -20.70 -30.81 -13.99
N LYS A 89 -19.89 -29.89 -14.53
CA LYS A 89 -19.76 -29.71 -15.98
C LYS A 89 -19.28 -31.00 -16.64
N ARG A 90 -18.22 -31.62 -16.11
CA ARG A 90 -17.70 -32.89 -16.63
C ARG A 90 -18.77 -33.98 -16.64
N LYS A 91 -19.40 -34.25 -15.49
CA LYS A 91 -20.47 -35.27 -15.40
C LYS A 91 -21.63 -35.02 -16.36
N CYS A 92 -22.02 -33.76 -16.53
CA CYS A 92 -23.06 -33.38 -17.49
C CYS A 92 -22.62 -33.66 -18.92
N MET A 93 -21.41 -33.25 -19.29
CA MET A 93 -20.86 -33.48 -20.63
C MET A 93 -20.71 -34.97 -20.93
N ASP A 94 -20.20 -35.76 -19.98
CA ASP A 94 -20.06 -37.21 -20.12
C ASP A 94 -21.42 -37.87 -20.39
N ALA A 95 -22.48 -37.43 -19.68
CA ALA A 95 -23.84 -37.94 -19.91
C ALA A 95 -24.38 -37.52 -21.29
N VAL A 96 -24.14 -36.28 -21.73
CA VAL A 96 -24.55 -35.83 -23.07
C VAL A 96 -23.81 -36.61 -24.16
N GLU A 97 -22.54 -36.91 -23.97
CA GLU A 97 -21.73 -37.68 -24.92
C GLU A 97 -22.24 -39.12 -25.03
N GLN A 98 -22.50 -39.80 -23.91
CA GLN A 98 -23.11 -41.14 -23.90
C GLN A 98 -24.48 -41.17 -24.60
N ILE A 99 -25.32 -40.15 -24.39
CA ILE A 99 -26.61 -40.02 -25.09
C ILE A 99 -26.38 -39.77 -26.59
N GLY A 100 -25.40 -38.95 -26.94
CA GLY A 100 -25.03 -38.66 -28.34
C GLY A 100 -24.57 -39.91 -29.09
N GLU A 101 -23.71 -40.72 -28.47
CA GLU A 101 -23.26 -42.00 -28.99
C GLU A 101 -24.42 -42.98 -29.18
N GLY A 102 -25.28 -43.14 -28.17
CA GLY A 102 -26.47 -44.01 -28.27
C GLY A 102 -27.52 -43.55 -29.28
N MET A 103 -27.51 -42.27 -29.66
CA MET A 103 -28.42 -41.69 -30.66
C MET A 103 -27.78 -41.46 -32.03
N GLU A 104 -26.50 -41.82 -32.23
CA GLU A 104 -25.68 -41.49 -33.40
C GLU A 104 -25.73 -40.00 -33.79
N LYS A 105 -25.83 -39.11 -32.78
CA LYS A 105 -26.01 -37.66 -32.97
C LYS A 105 -24.88 -36.89 -32.32
N LYS A 106 -24.49 -35.78 -32.95
CA LYS A 106 -23.48 -34.86 -32.40
C LYS A 106 -23.94 -34.29 -31.05
N THR A 107 -23.02 -34.26 -30.09
CA THR A 107 -23.18 -33.76 -28.71
C THR A 107 -23.93 -32.42 -28.63
N LEU A 108 -23.61 -31.47 -29.52
CA LEU A 108 -24.26 -30.15 -29.58
C LEU A 108 -25.76 -30.23 -29.90
N VAL A 109 -26.16 -31.15 -30.77
CA VAL A 109 -27.57 -31.34 -31.17
C VAL A 109 -28.37 -31.92 -30.00
N VAL A 110 -27.76 -32.84 -29.25
CA VAL A 110 -28.36 -33.41 -28.04
C VAL A 110 -28.52 -32.33 -26.97
N MET A 111 -27.48 -31.55 -26.68
CA MET A 111 -27.53 -30.44 -25.71
C MET A 111 -28.62 -29.40 -26.04
N VAL A 112 -28.66 -28.92 -27.29
CA VAL A 112 -29.66 -27.90 -27.67
C VAL A 112 -31.07 -28.46 -27.54
N ARG A 113 -31.28 -29.72 -27.92
CA ARG A 113 -32.61 -30.36 -27.85
C ARG A 113 -33.04 -30.65 -26.41
N THR A 114 -32.14 -31.09 -25.53
CA THR A 114 -32.45 -31.32 -24.11
C THR A 114 -32.70 -30.01 -23.37
N LEU A 115 -31.92 -28.96 -23.67
CA LEU A 115 -32.14 -27.62 -23.11
C LEU A 115 -33.46 -27.01 -23.57
N LEU A 116 -33.82 -27.15 -24.86
CA LEU A 116 -35.11 -26.69 -25.38
C LEU A 116 -36.29 -27.45 -24.76
N TRP A 117 -36.16 -28.76 -24.57
CA TRP A 117 -37.19 -29.58 -23.92
C TRP A 117 -37.36 -29.23 -22.42
N LEU A 118 -36.26 -29.01 -21.70
CA LEU A 118 -36.30 -28.54 -20.31
C LEU A 118 -36.89 -27.13 -20.19
N ALA A 119 -36.54 -26.21 -21.08
CA ALA A 119 -37.12 -24.87 -21.11
C ALA A 119 -38.62 -24.90 -21.43
N ALA A 120 -39.06 -25.76 -22.35
CA ALA A 120 -40.48 -25.94 -22.68
C ALA A 120 -41.29 -26.57 -21.53
N THR A 121 -40.68 -27.48 -20.76
CA THR A 121 -41.35 -28.11 -19.60
C THR A 121 -41.41 -27.20 -18.37
N LEU A 122 -40.40 -26.35 -18.16
CA LEU A 122 -40.40 -25.33 -17.11
C LEU A 122 -41.31 -24.12 -17.40
N SER A 123 -41.62 -23.84 -18.68
CA SER A 123 -42.55 -22.77 -19.07
C SER A 123 -44.03 -23.16 -18.98
N VAL A 124 -44.33 -24.43 -18.72
CA VAL A 124 -45.70 -24.98 -18.64
C VAL A 124 -46.13 -25.26 -17.18
N ASN A 125 -45.26 -24.99 -16.20
CA ASN A 125 -45.56 -24.97 -14.76
C ASN A 125 -45.46 -23.54 -14.23
#